data_AF-F7JN85-F1
#
_entry.id   AF-F7JN85-F1
#
_cell.length_a   1.000
_cell.length_b   1.000
_cell.length_c   1.000
_cell.angle_alpha   90.00
_cell.angle_beta   90.00
_cell.angle_gamma   90.00
#
_symmetry.space_group_name_H-M   'P 1'
#
loop_
_entity.id
_entity.type
_entity.pdbx_description
1 polymer ?
#
loop_
_entity_poly.entity_id
_entity_poly.type
_entity_poly.pdbx_seq_one_letter_code
_entity_poly.pdbx_strand_id
1 'polypeptide(L)'
;MKIQNIISPSTENCTEEALYFRRFGDVEYSLAQENIMLKKEAMVSFDTYFNGFSASKWFQYTTVKKIRLKIKVKGKIRLTLFYKEKQMGQIYTQIVEEAEYDTGGKIAEIESLYHCEKTQGMYAFNILAMEDDVVFYGGEYDADFLGEEQKVRLAIVICTFKREEFVYKNIKMLKKRFFENTCSEIGKNLAVYISDNAKSLNQTELESEYVHIFPNKNVGGSGGFTRGLIECLKNQKTEEFTHVLLMDDDVMIQPESIFRTWRILTVLKPEFSDTYIGGAMLRLDKQWYQTESGALWNGGNLISRKVGLDLRDLDACLYNEFEEKCDFNAWWYCTIPMKFVNETNLPLPLFIRGDDVEYGLRNMKNLILMNGICVWHEPFEYKFSSSMYYYIFRNRLIDNAIHEIPYSYKQFLTELKEWFVRELFTYRFKKCTIAFRWGK
;
A
#
# COMPACT_ATOMS: atom_id res chain seq x y z
N MET A 1 16.72 8.00 12.85
CA MET A 1 16.47 6.71 12.16
C MET A 1 15.61 7.00 10.95
N LYS A 2 15.98 6.46 9.78
CA LYS A 2 15.25 6.70 8.54
C LYS A 2 13.89 6.06 8.55
N ILE A 3 12.84 6.87 8.35
CA ILE A 3 11.46 6.38 8.34
C ILE A 3 10.72 6.48 7.01
N GLN A 4 11.18 7.36 6.12
CA GLN A 4 10.55 7.56 4.83
C GLN A 4 11.58 8.16 3.87
N ASN A 5 11.75 7.57 2.68
CA ASN A 5 12.57 8.18 1.63
C ASN A 5 11.74 9.21 0.86
N ILE A 6 12.38 10.29 0.43
CA ILE A 6 11.84 11.18 -0.61
C ILE A 6 12.11 10.49 -1.94
N ILE A 7 11.03 10.12 -2.62
CA ILE A 7 11.07 9.34 -3.86
C ILE A 7 10.69 10.22 -5.05
N SER A 8 11.14 9.82 -6.23
CA SER A 8 10.91 10.55 -7.47
C SER A 8 10.18 9.66 -8.49
N PRO A 9 9.56 10.26 -9.53
CA PRO A 9 8.94 9.50 -10.62
C PRO A 9 9.95 8.58 -11.30
N SER A 10 9.52 7.38 -11.69
CA SER A 10 10.37 6.37 -12.32
C SER A 10 9.65 5.65 -13.45
N THR A 11 10.39 5.27 -14.48
CA THR A 11 9.89 4.44 -15.59
C THR A 11 9.66 2.99 -15.19
N GLU A 12 10.18 2.55 -14.03
CA GLU A 12 9.95 1.20 -13.50
C GLU A 12 8.51 1.02 -12.99
N ASN A 13 7.93 2.09 -12.41
CA ASN A 13 6.62 2.08 -11.79
C ASN A 13 5.71 3.23 -12.26
N CYS A 14 5.91 4.47 -11.82
CA CYS A 14 4.99 5.58 -12.07
C CYS A 14 5.73 6.86 -12.45
N THR A 15 5.30 7.47 -13.54
CA THR A 15 5.84 8.72 -14.09
C THR A 15 4.93 9.93 -13.84
N GLU A 16 3.83 9.77 -13.09
CA GLU A 16 2.92 10.86 -12.75
C GLU A 16 3.54 11.79 -11.70
N GLU A 17 4.20 12.85 -12.16
CA GLU A 17 5.06 13.69 -11.32
C GLU A 17 4.35 14.29 -10.11
N ALA A 18 3.09 14.69 -10.26
CA ALA A 18 2.32 15.36 -9.21
C ALA A 18 2.03 14.46 -7.98
N LEU A 19 2.26 13.15 -8.08
CA LEU A 19 2.26 12.25 -6.91
C LEU A 19 3.52 12.36 -6.06
N TYR A 20 4.59 12.94 -6.61
CA TYR A 20 5.92 13.02 -6.01
C TYR A 20 6.30 14.46 -5.67
N PHE A 21 6.16 15.40 -6.61
CA PHE A 21 6.44 16.82 -6.35
C PHE A 21 5.63 17.74 -7.27
N ARG A 22 5.57 19.03 -6.92
CA ARG A 22 4.93 20.09 -7.72
C ARG A 22 5.94 21.15 -8.11
N ARG A 23 5.88 21.60 -9.37
CA ARG A 23 6.80 22.59 -9.96
C ARG A 23 6.16 23.97 -9.96
N PHE A 24 6.96 24.99 -9.66
CA PHE A 24 6.58 26.40 -9.78
C PHE A 24 7.76 27.17 -10.40
N GLY A 25 7.54 27.80 -11.56
CA GLY A 25 8.63 28.40 -12.33
C GLY A 25 9.43 27.37 -13.14
N ASP A 26 10.69 27.70 -13.43
CA ASP A 26 11.57 26.91 -14.30
C ASP A 26 12.27 25.79 -13.52
N VAL A 27 11.62 24.62 -13.52
CA VAL A 27 12.07 23.39 -12.85
C VAL A 27 12.13 22.26 -13.88
N GLU A 28 13.27 21.58 -13.95
CA GLU A 28 13.49 20.40 -14.79
C GLU A 28 13.72 19.16 -13.92
N TYR A 29 13.18 18.01 -14.33
CA TYR A 29 13.45 16.72 -13.68
C TYR A 29 14.08 15.76 -14.68
N SER A 30 15.20 15.14 -14.29
CA SER A 30 15.89 14.15 -15.10
C SER A 30 15.57 12.73 -14.62
N LEU A 31 14.80 11.98 -15.41
CA LEU A 31 14.52 10.56 -15.14
C LEU A 31 15.79 9.69 -15.13
N ALA A 32 16.82 10.08 -15.90
CA ALA A 32 18.06 9.31 -16.01
C ALA A 32 18.98 9.53 -14.80
N GLN A 33 18.97 10.73 -14.22
CA GLN A 33 19.81 11.10 -13.07
C GLN A 33 19.05 11.10 -11.74
N GLU A 34 17.72 10.94 -11.77
CA GLU A 34 16.82 11.00 -10.62
C GLU A 34 16.98 12.28 -9.78
N ASN A 35 17.24 13.42 -10.44
CA ASN A 35 17.45 14.72 -9.80
C ASN A 35 16.56 15.83 -10.39
N ILE A 36 16.33 16.87 -9.59
CA ILE A 36 15.54 18.04 -9.96
C ILE A 36 16.48 19.25 -10.06
N MET A 37 16.48 19.93 -11.20
CA MET A 37 17.22 21.15 -11.44
C MET A 37 16.27 22.35 -11.37
N LEU A 38 16.69 23.41 -10.69
CA LEU A 38 15.91 24.63 -10.49
C LEU A 38 16.72 25.84 -10.95
N LYS A 39 16.07 26.74 -11.72
CA LYS A 39 16.59 28.08 -11.98
C LYS A 39 16.25 29.03 -10.85
N LYS A 40 16.90 30.19 -10.82
CA LYS A 40 16.65 31.21 -9.81
C LYS A 40 15.15 31.54 -9.74
N GLU A 41 14.63 31.67 -8.53
CA GLU A 41 13.21 31.93 -8.21
C GLU A 41 12.25 30.77 -8.52
N ALA A 42 12.72 29.66 -9.10
CA ALA A 42 11.92 28.45 -9.25
C ALA A 42 11.82 27.69 -7.92
N MET A 43 10.70 26.99 -7.72
CA MET A 43 10.40 26.26 -6.51
C MET A 43 9.84 24.87 -6.82
N VAL A 44 10.23 23.90 -5.99
CA VAL A 44 9.62 22.57 -5.95
C VAL A 44 8.97 22.33 -4.58
N SER A 45 7.77 21.76 -4.55
CA SER A 45 7.08 21.39 -3.31
C SER A 45 6.79 19.89 -3.23
N PHE A 46 6.93 19.34 -2.02
CA PHE A 46 6.80 17.91 -1.72
C PHE A 46 5.59 17.60 -0.83
N ASP A 47 4.55 18.44 -0.87
CA ASP A 47 3.26 18.25 -0.20
C ASP A 47 2.35 17.25 -0.93
N THR A 48 2.93 16.14 -1.38
CA THR A 48 2.33 15.18 -2.30
C THR A 48 2.03 13.86 -1.63
N TYR A 49 1.30 12.99 -2.34
CA TYR A 49 0.93 11.67 -1.85
C TYR A 49 2.13 10.83 -1.38
N PHE A 50 3.23 10.82 -2.13
CA PHE A 50 4.41 10.05 -1.73
C PHE A 50 5.33 10.79 -0.76
N ASN A 51 5.56 12.09 -0.94
CA ASN A 51 6.63 12.78 -0.22
C ASN A 51 6.17 13.65 0.95
N GLY A 52 4.85 13.80 1.12
CA GLY A 52 4.29 14.30 2.36
C GLY A 52 4.46 13.29 3.50
N PHE A 53 4.66 13.81 4.70
CA PHE A 53 4.74 13.02 5.92
C PHE A 53 3.37 12.96 6.60
N SER A 54 2.72 11.78 6.58
CA SER A 54 1.41 11.50 7.21
C SER A 54 1.45 11.60 8.74
N ALA A 55 1.45 12.82 9.26
CA ALA A 55 1.61 13.11 10.68
C ALA A 55 0.54 12.42 11.54
N SER A 56 -0.71 12.45 11.06
CA SER A 56 -1.86 11.81 11.72
C SER A 56 -1.56 10.37 12.09
N LYS A 57 -1.01 9.62 11.14
CA LYS A 57 -0.81 8.17 11.28
C LYS A 57 0.45 7.84 12.05
N TRP A 58 1.56 8.51 11.72
CA TRP A 58 2.82 8.28 12.42
C TRP A 58 2.67 8.56 13.91
N PHE A 59 2.14 9.71 14.31
CA PHE A 59 2.03 10.06 15.72
C PHE A 59 0.92 9.30 16.47
N GLN A 60 -0.13 8.88 15.78
CA GLN A 60 -1.20 8.06 16.37
C GLN A 60 -0.72 6.64 16.67
N TYR A 61 -0.07 5.97 15.72
CA TYR A 61 0.19 4.53 15.80
C TYR A 61 1.61 4.16 16.24
N THR A 62 2.57 5.07 16.17
CA THR A 62 3.98 4.76 16.44
C THR A 62 4.54 5.53 17.63
N THR A 63 5.70 5.11 18.13
CA THR A 63 6.43 5.77 19.22
C THR A 63 7.25 6.97 18.74
N VAL A 64 7.14 7.36 17.47
CA VAL A 64 7.80 8.55 16.88
C VAL A 64 7.34 9.82 17.58
N LYS A 65 8.29 10.72 17.85
CA LYS A 65 8.02 12.02 18.52
C LYS A 65 8.59 13.23 17.81
N LYS A 66 9.76 13.08 17.19
CA LYS A 66 10.43 14.16 16.47
C LYS A 66 10.78 13.65 15.08
N ILE A 67 10.59 14.51 14.09
CA ILE A 67 10.95 14.21 12.71
C ILE A 67 11.93 15.27 12.22
N ARG A 68 12.86 14.84 11.36
CA ARG A 68 13.92 15.64 10.78
C ARG A 68 13.91 15.38 9.28
N LEU A 69 14.04 16.42 8.49
CA LEU A 69 14.23 16.30 7.05
C LEU A 69 15.72 16.33 6.76
N LYS A 70 16.20 15.35 6.00
CA LYS A 70 17.54 15.33 5.42
C LYS A 70 17.40 15.43 3.91
N ILE A 71 18.02 16.44 3.30
CA ILE A 71 18.03 16.61 1.84
C ILE A 71 19.44 16.73 1.31
N LYS A 72 19.66 16.22 0.12
CA LYS A 72 20.93 16.34 -0.61
C LYS A 72 20.76 17.35 -1.74
N VAL A 73 21.49 18.46 -1.67
CA VAL A 73 21.34 19.57 -2.62
C VAL A 73 22.69 20.16 -3.05
N LYS A 74 22.67 20.93 -4.13
CA LYS A 74 23.78 21.77 -4.59
C LYS A 74 23.23 23.16 -4.93
N GLY A 75 23.96 24.20 -4.54
CA GLY A 75 23.65 25.61 -4.80
C GLY A 75 23.03 26.30 -3.60
N LYS A 76 22.59 27.55 -3.80
CA LYS A 76 21.94 28.36 -2.78
C LYS A 76 20.41 28.18 -2.80
N ILE A 77 19.86 27.74 -1.67
CA ILE A 77 18.43 27.44 -1.53
C ILE A 77 17.81 28.14 -0.33
N ARG A 78 16.50 28.33 -0.39
CA ARG A 78 15.64 28.53 0.78
C ARG A 78 14.78 27.29 0.97
N LEU A 79 14.91 26.66 2.13
CA LEU A 79 14.13 25.50 2.54
C LEU A 79 13.02 25.97 3.48
N THR A 80 11.77 25.69 3.11
CA THR A 80 10.61 25.97 3.96
C THR A 80 10.00 24.65 4.41
N LEU A 81 9.89 24.46 5.72
CA LEU A 81 9.17 23.37 6.34
C LEU A 81 7.77 23.84 6.71
N PHE A 82 6.75 23.06 6.39
CA PHE A 82 5.37 23.42 6.68
C PHE A 82 4.56 22.26 7.23
N TYR A 83 3.53 22.64 7.96
CA TYR A 83 2.45 21.81 8.42
C TYR A 83 1.18 22.16 7.64
N LYS A 84 0.43 21.13 7.21
CA LYS A 84 -0.83 21.30 6.49
C LYS A 84 -1.90 20.38 7.06
N GLU A 85 -3.08 20.92 7.28
CA GLU A 85 -4.22 20.18 7.79
C GLU A 85 -5.49 20.65 7.11
N LYS A 86 -6.40 19.72 6.82
CA LYS A 86 -7.75 20.06 6.37
C LYS A 86 -8.64 20.21 7.58
N GLN A 87 -9.30 21.35 7.74
CA GLN A 87 -10.28 21.60 8.80
C GLN A 87 -11.51 22.27 8.20
N MET A 88 -12.70 21.71 8.48
CA MET A 88 -13.99 22.28 8.02
C MET A 88 -14.04 22.59 6.50
N GLY A 89 -13.36 21.79 5.68
CA GLY A 89 -13.31 21.97 4.22
C GLY A 89 -12.29 23.00 3.73
N GLN A 90 -11.50 23.62 4.61
CA GLN A 90 -10.40 24.52 4.26
C GLN A 90 -9.05 23.89 4.58
N ILE A 91 -8.02 24.25 3.82
CA ILE A 91 -6.64 23.83 4.07
C ILE A 91 -5.95 24.91 4.89
N TYR A 92 -5.60 24.57 6.13
CA TYR A 92 -4.75 25.39 6.98
C TYR A 92 -3.28 25.04 6.70
N THR A 93 -2.45 26.06 6.47
CA THR A 93 -1.00 25.91 6.29
C THR A 93 -0.28 26.76 7.32
N GLN A 94 0.68 26.16 8.02
CA GLN A 94 1.57 26.83 8.96
C GLN A 94 3.02 26.58 8.55
N ILE A 95 3.82 27.65 8.44
CA ILE A 95 5.27 27.53 8.31
C ILE A 95 5.82 27.13 9.66
N VAL A 96 6.54 26.01 9.68
CA VAL A 96 7.18 25.45 10.89
C VAL A 96 8.57 26.05 11.05
N GLU A 97 9.32 26.12 9.95
CA GLU A 97 10.67 26.66 9.92
C GLU A 97 11.00 27.12 8.50
N GLU A 98 11.83 28.14 8.36
CA GLU A 98 12.38 28.58 7.08
C GLU A 98 13.84 28.96 7.28
N ALA A 99 14.72 28.44 6.43
CA ALA A 99 16.15 28.71 6.50
C ALA A 99 16.77 28.76 5.10
N GLU A 100 17.81 29.60 4.96
CA GLU A 100 18.62 29.66 3.76
C GLU A 100 19.90 28.86 3.94
N TYR A 101 20.28 28.13 2.90
CA TYR A 101 21.48 27.32 2.86
C TYR A 101 22.26 27.61 1.59
N ASP A 102 23.59 27.67 1.72
CA ASP A 102 24.51 27.85 0.61
C ASP A 102 25.56 26.74 0.69
N THR A 103 25.58 25.86 -0.30
CA THR A 103 26.52 24.72 -0.34
C THR A 103 27.86 25.06 -1.01
N GLY A 104 28.07 26.33 -1.41
CA GLY A 104 29.29 26.78 -2.09
C GLY A 104 29.52 26.04 -3.42
N GLY A 105 28.44 25.71 -4.13
CA GLY A 105 28.47 24.96 -5.39
C GLY A 105 28.86 23.48 -5.27
N LYS A 106 28.99 22.93 -4.05
CA LYS A 106 29.23 21.50 -3.80
C LYS A 106 27.93 20.78 -3.48
N ILE A 107 27.92 19.46 -3.66
CA ILE A 107 26.81 18.65 -3.16
C ILE A 107 26.98 18.53 -1.64
N ALA A 108 25.94 18.91 -0.89
CA ALA A 108 25.92 18.81 0.56
C ALA A 108 24.60 18.20 1.05
N GLU A 109 24.65 17.59 2.22
CA GLU A 109 23.46 17.15 2.96
C GLU A 109 23.08 18.24 3.97
N ILE A 110 21.79 18.58 4.01
CA ILE A 110 21.21 19.55 4.94
C ILE A 110 20.21 18.80 5.80
N GLU A 111 20.31 19.00 7.12
CA GLU A 111 19.37 18.48 8.10
C GLU A 111 18.60 19.64 8.75
N SER A 112 17.27 19.51 8.80
CA SER A 112 16.38 20.49 9.45
C SER A 112 15.36 19.77 10.33
N LEU A 113 15.15 20.28 11.55
CA LEU A 113 14.27 19.67 12.55
C LEU A 113 12.86 20.24 12.43
N TYR A 114 11.83 19.39 12.40
CA TYR A 114 10.46 19.88 12.53
C TYR A 114 10.10 20.08 14.00
N HIS A 115 9.65 21.28 14.33
CA HIS A 115 8.99 21.58 15.60
C HIS A 115 7.55 21.03 15.55
N CYS A 116 7.40 19.75 15.89
CA CYS A 116 6.15 18.99 15.72
C CYS A 116 5.10 19.29 16.80
N GLU A 117 4.51 20.48 16.78
CA GLU A 117 3.46 20.86 17.73
C GLU A 117 2.10 20.23 17.42
N LYS A 118 1.89 19.86 16.16
CA LYS A 118 0.63 19.34 15.64
C LYS A 118 0.77 17.87 15.23
N THR A 119 -0.28 17.10 15.48
CA THR A 119 -0.28 15.64 15.28
C THR A 119 -1.31 15.15 14.26
N GLN A 120 -2.04 16.04 13.60
CA GLN A 120 -3.04 15.72 12.57
C GLN A 120 -2.60 16.27 11.21
N GLY A 121 -3.15 15.81 10.10
CA GLY A 121 -2.70 16.24 8.77
C GLY A 121 -1.30 15.77 8.38
N MET A 122 -0.56 16.62 7.67
CA MET A 122 0.72 16.29 7.03
C MET A 122 1.80 17.34 7.30
N TYR A 123 3.05 16.89 7.46
CA TYR A 123 4.22 17.76 7.32
C TYR A 123 4.81 17.60 5.91
N ALA A 124 5.35 18.67 5.35
CA ALA A 124 6.09 18.63 4.10
C ALA A 124 6.99 19.87 3.95
N PHE A 125 7.69 19.95 2.82
CA PHE A 125 8.64 21.02 2.58
C PHE A 125 8.60 21.51 1.12
N ASN A 126 9.18 22.69 0.90
CA ASN A 126 9.52 23.20 -0.42
C ASN A 126 10.98 23.66 -0.47
N ILE A 127 11.52 23.69 -1.67
CA ILE A 127 12.85 24.23 -1.95
C ILE A 127 12.67 25.33 -3.00
N LEU A 128 13.04 26.55 -2.64
CA LEU A 128 13.11 27.70 -3.55
C LEU A 128 14.59 27.93 -3.90
N ALA A 129 14.89 28.02 -5.18
CA ALA A 129 16.24 28.31 -5.67
C ALA A 129 16.55 29.81 -5.57
N MET A 130 17.63 30.15 -4.88
CA MET A 130 18.07 31.54 -4.67
C MET A 130 19.09 31.99 -5.74
N GLU A 131 19.57 31.05 -6.55
CA GLU A 131 20.47 31.23 -7.68
C GLU A 131 20.13 30.23 -8.80
N ASP A 132 20.80 30.34 -9.94
CA ASP A 132 20.67 29.40 -11.04
C ASP A 132 21.43 28.09 -10.78
N ASP A 133 21.01 27.03 -11.47
CA ASP A 133 21.66 25.70 -11.45
C ASP A 133 21.69 25.04 -10.06
N VAL A 134 20.66 25.31 -9.26
CA VAL A 134 20.36 24.56 -8.04
C VAL A 134 19.93 23.14 -8.41
N VAL A 135 20.44 22.14 -7.69
CA VAL A 135 20.08 20.74 -7.93
C VAL A 135 19.67 20.06 -6.63
N PHE A 136 18.50 19.42 -6.63
CA PHE A 136 18.03 18.53 -5.57
C PHE A 136 18.22 17.07 -6.00
N TYR A 137 18.91 16.29 -5.16
CA TYR A 137 19.31 14.90 -5.44
C TYR A 137 18.50 13.86 -4.64
N GLY A 138 17.46 14.28 -3.92
CA GLY A 138 16.68 13.42 -3.02
C GLY A 138 16.93 13.72 -1.55
N GLY A 139 16.34 12.88 -0.70
CA GLY A 139 16.36 13.06 0.75
C GLY A 139 15.55 12.00 1.47
N GLU A 140 15.36 12.20 2.76
CA GLU A 140 14.63 11.31 3.65
C GLU A 140 14.05 12.06 4.87
N TYR A 141 12.99 11.52 5.45
CA TYR A 141 12.59 11.84 6.81
C TYR A 141 13.24 10.86 7.77
N ASP A 142 13.91 11.43 8.76
CA ASP A 142 14.45 10.77 9.93
C ASP A 142 13.56 11.03 11.14
N ALA A 143 13.52 10.10 12.08
CA ALA A 143 12.81 10.30 13.33
C ALA A 143 13.57 9.83 14.56
N ASP A 144 13.23 10.47 15.67
CA ASP A 144 13.46 9.99 17.03
C ASP A 144 12.17 9.32 17.53
N PHE A 145 12.32 8.17 18.17
CA PHE A 145 11.23 7.36 18.70
C PHE A 145 11.52 6.98 20.16
N LEU A 146 10.47 6.64 20.90
CA LEU A 146 10.58 6.18 22.28
C LEU A 146 10.68 4.66 22.34
N GLY A 147 11.55 4.15 23.21
CA GLY A 147 11.77 2.72 23.39
C GLY A 147 12.77 2.12 22.40
N GLU A 148 12.69 0.81 22.20
CA GLU A 148 13.56 0.06 21.29
C GLU A 148 12.80 -0.31 20.01
N GLU A 149 13.54 -0.51 18.92
CA GLU A 149 12.95 -1.03 17.69
C GLU A 149 12.47 -2.48 17.90
N GLN A 150 11.24 -2.75 17.48
CA GLN A 150 10.71 -4.09 17.42
C GLN A 150 11.41 -4.85 16.29
N LYS A 151 11.83 -6.09 16.58
CA LYS A 151 12.28 -7.01 15.55
C LYS A 151 11.10 -7.31 14.63
N VAL A 152 11.22 -6.96 13.35
CA VAL A 152 10.20 -7.23 12.33
C VAL A 152 10.83 -7.99 11.17
N ARG A 153 10.33 -9.20 10.93
CA ARG A 153 10.54 -9.97 9.70
C ARG A 153 9.23 -10.16 8.96
N LEU A 154 9.22 -9.82 7.67
CA LEU A 154 8.05 -9.84 6.79
C LEU A 154 8.15 -10.99 5.78
N ALA A 155 7.08 -11.79 5.66
CA ALA A 155 6.88 -12.69 4.54
C ALA A 155 5.90 -12.08 3.54
N ILE A 156 6.37 -11.70 2.35
CA ILE A 156 5.49 -11.34 1.24
C ILE A 156 4.89 -12.63 0.67
N VAL A 157 3.58 -12.74 0.66
CA VAL A 157 2.87 -13.90 0.12
C VAL A 157 2.14 -13.51 -1.16
N ILE A 158 2.50 -14.18 -2.25
CA ILE A 158 1.93 -13.95 -3.59
C ILE A 158 1.26 -15.24 -4.06
N CYS A 159 -0.01 -15.15 -4.47
CA CYS A 159 -0.68 -16.23 -5.19
C CYS A 159 -0.66 -15.93 -6.69
N THR A 160 -0.23 -16.89 -7.51
CA THR A 160 -0.25 -16.70 -8.97
C THR A 160 -0.92 -17.85 -9.74
N PHE A 161 -1.52 -17.50 -10.87
CA PHE A 161 -2.04 -18.44 -11.86
C PHE A 161 -1.85 -17.87 -13.26
N LYS A 162 -0.80 -18.34 -13.97
CA LYS A 162 -0.48 -17.92 -15.35
C LYS A 162 -0.24 -16.41 -15.53
N ARG A 163 0.54 -15.81 -14.62
CA ARG A 163 0.95 -14.39 -14.69
C ARG A 163 2.47 -14.21 -14.53
N GLU A 164 3.21 -15.06 -15.22
CA GLU A 164 4.66 -15.19 -15.11
C GLU A 164 5.36 -13.85 -15.34
N GLU A 165 4.92 -13.06 -16.33
CA GLU A 165 5.53 -11.75 -16.65
C GLU A 165 5.48 -10.78 -15.47
N PHE A 166 4.32 -10.66 -14.81
CA PHE A 166 4.18 -9.79 -13.64
C PHE A 166 5.02 -10.29 -12.46
N VAL A 167 4.98 -11.60 -12.19
CA VAL A 167 5.78 -12.20 -11.12
C VAL A 167 7.27 -11.95 -11.36
N TYR A 168 7.78 -12.22 -12.56
CA TYR A 168 9.19 -12.02 -12.91
C TYR A 168 9.60 -10.55 -12.78
N LYS A 169 8.76 -9.63 -13.27
CA LYS A 169 9.01 -8.18 -13.14
C LYS A 169 9.07 -7.76 -11.66
N ASN A 170 8.11 -8.18 -10.85
CA ASN A 170 8.02 -7.84 -9.43
C ASN A 170 9.19 -8.43 -8.63
N ILE A 171 9.54 -9.70 -8.85
CA ILE A 171 10.69 -10.34 -8.17
C ILE A 171 12.01 -9.69 -8.59
N LYS A 172 12.20 -9.37 -9.87
CA LYS A 172 13.39 -8.64 -10.32
C LYS A 172 13.54 -7.28 -9.63
N MET A 173 12.42 -6.55 -9.48
CA MET A 173 12.40 -5.28 -8.76
C MET A 173 12.74 -5.46 -7.27
N LEU A 174 12.17 -6.45 -6.59
CA LEU A 174 12.49 -6.75 -5.19
C LEU A 174 13.96 -7.17 -5.00
N LYS A 175 14.49 -8.01 -5.90
CA LYS A 175 15.91 -8.40 -5.92
C LYS A 175 16.81 -7.16 -6.01
N LYS A 176 16.60 -6.32 -7.02
CA LYS A 176 17.37 -5.08 -7.23
C LYS A 176 17.27 -4.11 -6.05
N ARG A 177 16.07 -3.90 -5.50
CA ARG A 177 15.82 -2.84 -4.50
C ARG A 177 16.17 -3.27 -3.08
N PHE A 178 16.02 -4.56 -2.75
CA PHE A 178 16.16 -5.05 -1.37
C PHE A 178 17.20 -6.15 -1.19
N PHE A 179 17.17 -7.22 -1.97
CA PHE A 179 17.99 -8.41 -1.68
C PHE A 179 19.45 -8.27 -2.13
N GLU A 180 19.67 -7.67 -3.30
CA GLU A 180 21.01 -7.44 -3.87
C GLU A 180 21.58 -6.07 -3.46
N ASN A 181 20.73 -5.18 -2.95
CA ASN A 181 21.12 -3.85 -2.50
C ASN A 181 21.69 -3.92 -1.08
N THR A 182 23.03 -3.84 -0.96
CA THR A 182 23.73 -3.88 0.33
C THR A 182 23.42 -2.69 1.25
N CYS A 183 22.88 -1.60 0.71
CA CYS A 183 22.41 -0.43 1.48
C CYS A 183 20.95 -0.58 1.95
N SER A 184 20.26 -1.67 1.61
CA SER A 184 18.87 -1.92 2.03
C SER A 184 18.80 -2.31 3.50
N GLU A 185 18.04 -1.56 4.29
CA GLU A 185 17.81 -1.84 5.71
C GLU A 185 16.83 -3.01 5.94
N ILE A 186 15.93 -3.26 4.98
CA ILE A 186 14.89 -4.29 5.07
C ILE A 186 15.32 -5.62 4.44
N GLY A 187 16.35 -5.65 3.58
CA GLY A 187 16.65 -6.81 2.71
C GLY A 187 16.70 -8.16 3.43
N LYS A 188 17.41 -8.23 4.56
CA LYS A 188 17.53 -9.45 5.38
C LYS A 188 16.28 -9.78 6.21
N ASN A 189 15.37 -8.82 6.36
CA ASN A 189 14.13 -8.92 7.13
C ASN A 189 12.92 -9.24 6.24
N LEU A 190 13.14 -9.60 4.98
CA LEU A 190 12.11 -9.85 4.00
C LEU A 190 12.32 -11.22 3.34
N ALA A 191 11.24 -11.98 3.16
CA ALA A 191 11.21 -13.17 2.32
C ALA A 191 9.95 -13.15 1.43
N VAL A 192 10.00 -13.83 0.29
CA VAL A 192 8.89 -13.92 -0.66
C VAL A 192 8.47 -15.37 -0.84
N TYR A 193 7.19 -15.63 -0.62
CA TYR A 193 6.57 -16.95 -0.65
C TYR A 193 5.51 -16.95 -1.75
N ILE A 194 5.76 -17.66 -2.84
CA ILE A 194 4.88 -17.68 -4.01
C ILE A 194 4.13 -19.01 -4.07
N SER A 195 2.81 -18.98 -3.96
CA SER A 195 1.95 -20.12 -4.31
C SER A 195 1.67 -20.12 -5.80
N ASP A 196 2.29 -21.04 -6.54
CA ASP A 196 2.09 -21.20 -7.97
C ASP A 196 0.97 -22.22 -8.24
N ASN A 197 -0.26 -21.71 -8.38
CA ASN A 197 -1.45 -22.53 -8.60
C ASN A 197 -1.53 -23.13 -10.02
N ALA A 198 -0.69 -22.65 -10.95
CA ALA A 198 -0.62 -23.14 -12.32
C ALA A 198 0.58 -24.07 -12.56
N LYS A 199 1.57 -24.06 -11.65
CA LYS A 199 2.85 -24.79 -11.78
C LYS A 199 3.58 -24.40 -13.06
N SER A 200 3.58 -23.12 -13.36
CA SER A 200 4.08 -22.55 -14.61
C SER A 200 5.30 -21.65 -14.43
N LEU A 201 5.67 -21.30 -13.20
CA LEU A 201 6.90 -20.55 -12.93
C LEU A 201 8.14 -21.43 -13.10
N ASN A 202 9.21 -20.81 -13.62
CA ASN A 202 10.53 -21.43 -13.68
C ASN A 202 11.23 -21.33 -12.32
N GLN A 203 11.16 -22.40 -11.52
CA GLN A 203 11.75 -22.43 -10.17
C GLN A 203 13.26 -22.18 -10.18
N THR A 204 14.00 -22.77 -11.12
CA THR A 204 15.46 -22.66 -11.19
C THR A 204 15.94 -21.23 -11.42
N GLU A 205 15.13 -20.40 -12.07
CA GLU A 205 15.44 -19.00 -12.36
C GLU A 205 15.07 -18.07 -11.19
N LEU A 206 13.95 -18.34 -10.52
CA LEU A 206 13.41 -17.43 -9.52
C LEU A 206 13.89 -17.72 -8.10
N GLU A 207 13.96 -18.99 -7.71
CA GLU A 207 14.24 -19.39 -6.34
C GLU A 207 15.60 -18.87 -5.87
N SER A 208 15.65 -18.43 -4.62
CA SER A 208 16.84 -17.93 -3.97
C SER A 208 16.71 -18.09 -2.46
N GLU A 209 17.71 -17.61 -1.71
CA GLU A 209 17.62 -17.53 -0.24
C GLU A 209 16.40 -16.73 0.25
N TYR A 210 15.92 -15.76 -0.55
CA TYR A 210 14.82 -14.87 -0.16
C TYR A 210 13.51 -15.14 -0.92
N VAL A 211 13.53 -15.99 -1.95
CA VAL A 211 12.37 -16.23 -2.81
C VAL A 211 12.11 -17.73 -2.89
N HIS A 212 10.93 -18.15 -2.43
CA HIS A 212 10.52 -19.54 -2.35
C HIS A 212 9.24 -19.77 -3.15
N ILE A 213 9.23 -20.79 -3.98
CA ILE A 213 8.10 -21.12 -4.85
C ILE A 213 7.49 -22.45 -4.42
N PHE A 214 6.18 -22.47 -4.26
CA PHE A 214 5.42 -23.63 -3.83
C PHE A 214 4.42 -24.02 -4.93
N PRO A 215 4.70 -25.06 -5.72
CA PRO A 215 3.75 -25.58 -6.70
C PRO A 215 2.46 -26.05 -6.01
N ASN A 216 1.33 -25.56 -6.47
CA ASN A 216 0.02 -25.80 -5.85
C ASN A 216 -1.02 -26.28 -6.87
N LYS A 217 -2.13 -26.84 -6.40
CA LYS A 217 -3.31 -27.08 -7.26
C LYS A 217 -4.02 -25.76 -7.53
N ASN A 218 -4.84 -25.69 -8.59
CA ASN A 218 -5.71 -24.54 -8.77
C ASN A 218 -6.84 -24.56 -7.73
N VAL A 219 -6.61 -23.84 -6.63
CA VAL A 219 -7.55 -23.66 -5.52
C VAL A 219 -8.04 -22.21 -5.43
N GLY A 220 -7.87 -21.45 -6.51
CA GLY A 220 -8.23 -20.04 -6.59
C GLY A 220 -7.36 -19.15 -5.69
N GLY A 221 -7.77 -17.88 -5.55
CA GLY A 221 -7.04 -16.89 -4.75
C GLY A 221 -6.98 -17.27 -3.28
N SER A 222 -8.12 -17.65 -2.68
CA SER A 222 -8.21 -17.94 -1.25
C SER A 222 -7.32 -19.11 -0.86
N GLY A 223 -7.38 -20.20 -1.62
CA GLY A 223 -6.51 -21.35 -1.39
C GLY A 223 -5.04 -21.09 -1.69
N GLY A 224 -4.71 -20.20 -2.64
CA GLY A 224 -3.33 -19.84 -2.95
C GLY A 224 -2.69 -18.95 -1.88
N PHE A 225 -3.39 -17.92 -1.42
CA PHE A 225 -2.94 -17.13 -0.27
C PHE A 225 -2.82 -18.00 0.99
N THR A 226 -3.84 -18.83 1.26
CA THR A 226 -3.80 -19.78 2.38
C THR A 226 -2.63 -20.74 2.27
N ARG A 227 -2.28 -21.21 1.05
CA ARG A 227 -1.10 -22.04 0.85
C ARG A 227 0.18 -21.31 1.28
N GLY A 228 0.35 -20.05 0.86
CA GLY A 228 1.49 -19.24 1.29
C GLY A 228 1.54 -19.06 2.82
N LEU A 229 0.40 -18.78 3.46
CA LEU A 229 0.30 -18.70 4.92
C LEU A 229 0.70 -20.01 5.63
N ILE A 230 0.27 -21.15 5.11
CA ILE A 230 0.66 -22.48 5.62
C ILE A 230 2.17 -22.67 5.52
N GLU A 231 2.81 -22.24 4.43
CA GLU A 231 4.25 -22.36 4.28
C GLU A 231 5.01 -21.40 5.22
N CYS A 232 4.48 -20.20 5.48
CA CYS A 232 5.01 -19.32 6.54
C CYS A 232 4.96 -20.01 7.91
N LEU A 233 3.83 -20.67 8.25
CA LEU A 233 3.69 -21.42 9.51
C LEU A 233 4.70 -22.55 9.64
N LYS A 234 4.89 -23.34 8.58
CA LYS A 234 5.86 -24.45 8.59
C LYS A 234 7.30 -23.98 8.83
N ASN A 235 7.66 -22.81 8.28
CA ASN A 235 8.99 -22.23 8.41
C ASN A 235 9.13 -21.27 9.61
N GLN A 236 8.09 -21.12 10.43
CA GLN A 236 8.07 -20.14 11.52
C GLN A 236 9.20 -20.33 12.54
N LYS A 237 9.61 -21.59 12.81
CA LYS A 237 10.69 -21.90 13.76
C LYS A 237 12.07 -21.43 13.30
N THR A 238 12.29 -21.34 11.99
CA THR A 238 13.58 -20.95 11.41
C THR A 238 13.59 -19.49 10.97
N GLU A 239 12.48 -19.04 10.40
CA GLU A 239 12.35 -17.69 9.86
C GLU A 239 11.97 -16.66 10.93
N GLU A 240 11.19 -17.04 11.94
CA GLU A 240 10.67 -16.10 12.95
C GLU A 240 9.88 -14.94 12.32
N PHE A 241 9.00 -15.24 11.34
CA PHE A 241 8.15 -14.21 10.74
C PHE A 241 7.27 -13.54 11.78
N THR A 242 7.23 -12.22 11.74
CA THR A 242 6.40 -11.42 12.66
C THR A 242 5.09 -11.01 12.00
N HIS A 243 5.12 -10.79 10.68
CA HIS A 243 3.96 -10.42 9.89
C HIS A 243 4.08 -11.04 8.49
N VAL A 244 2.92 -11.20 7.84
CA VAL A 244 2.81 -11.54 6.43
C VAL A 244 2.25 -10.34 5.69
N LEU A 245 2.76 -10.06 4.50
CA LEU A 245 2.22 -9.06 3.58
C LEU A 245 1.61 -9.81 2.39
N LEU A 246 0.29 -9.87 2.33
CA LEU A 246 -0.43 -10.45 1.20
C LEU A 246 -0.41 -9.45 0.04
N MET A 247 -0.03 -9.93 -1.14
CA MET A 247 0.02 -9.13 -2.37
C MET A 247 -0.46 -9.93 -3.57
N ASP A 248 -1.22 -9.28 -4.44
CA ASP A 248 -1.61 -9.86 -5.73
C ASP A 248 -0.40 -10.01 -6.66
N ASP A 249 -0.48 -10.93 -7.62
CA ASP A 249 0.60 -11.15 -8.58
C ASP A 249 0.65 -10.07 -9.68
N ASP A 250 -0.51 -9.51 -10.06
CA ASP A 250 -0.67 -8.54 -11.15
C ASP A 250 -0.76 -7.08 -10.72
N VAL A 251 -0.18 -6.76 -9.58
CA VAL A 251 0.06 -5.38 -9.17
C VAL A 251 1.42 -4.90 -9.67
N MET A 252 1.52 -3.60 -9.90
CA MET A 252 2.78 -2.90 -9.96
C MET A 252 3.12 -2.37 -8.57
N ILE A 253 4.27 -2.82 -8.05
CA ILE A 253 4.70 -2.59 -6.68
C ILE A 253 5.45 -1.25 -6.59
N GLN A 254 5.17 -0.48 -5.53
CA GLN A 254 6.04 0.60 -5.08
C GLN A 254 6.95 0.07 -3.96
N PRO A 255 8.28 -0.11 -4.16
CA PRO A 255 9.18 -0.58 -3.11
C PRO A 255 9.10 0.24 -1.82
N GLU A 256 8.96 1.56 -1.94
CA GLU A 256 8.85 2.44 -0.79
C GLU A 256 7.63 2.12 0.09
N SER A 257 6.53 1.60 -0.47
CA SER A 257 5.39 1.12 0.32
C SER A 257 5.80 -0.01 1.28
N ILE A 258 6.63 -0.95 0.82
CA ILE A 258 7.12 -2.10 1.62
C ILE A 258 8.09 -1.60 2.70
N PHE A 259 9.01 -0.69 2.36
CA PHE A 259 9.93 -0.09 3.32
C PHE A 259 9.17 0.65 4.44
N ARG A 260 8.19 1.49 4.08
CA ARG A 260 7.37 2.23 5.05
C ARG A 260 6.57 1.29 5.93
N THR A 261 5.92 0.29 5.34
CA THR A 261 5.17 -0.74 6.08
C THR A 261 6.05 -1.42 7.12
N TRP A 262 7.23 -1.92 6.72
CA TRP A 262 8.19 -2.53 7.64
C TRP A 262 8.60 -1.56 8.74
N ARG A 263 8.94 -0.32 8.39
CA ARG A 263 9.38 0.65 9.38
C ARG A 263 8.29 1.02 10.39
N ILE A 264 7.06 1.21 9.95
CA ILE A 264 5.93 1.48 10.86
C ILE A 264 5.83 0.37 11.91
N LEU A 265 5.99 -0.87 11.49
CA LEU A 265 5.94 -2.02 12.39
C LEU A 265 7.12 -2.04 13.38
N THR A 266 8.33 -1.59 13.00
CA THR A 266 9.47 -1.58 13.93
C THR A 266 9.31 -0.56 15.06
N VAL A 267 8.47 0.46 14.90
CA VAL A 267 8.25 1.50 15.92
C VAL A 267 6.78 1.62 16.36
N LEU A 268 5.99 0.58 16.12
CA LEU A 268 4.58 0.56 16.50
C LEU A 268 4.43 0.68 18.02
N LYS A 269 3.42 1.41 18.52
CA LYS A 269 3.15 1.39 19.96
C LYS A 269 2.63 -0.01 20.36
N PRO A 270 2.97 -0.50 21.58
CA PRO A 270 2.57 -1.84 22.01
C PRO A 270 1.06 -2.10 21.93
N GLU A 271 0.21 -1.12 22.22
CA GLU A 271 -1.24 -1.23 22.12
C GLU A 271 -1.76 -1.47 20.69
N PHE A 272 -0.95 -1.19 19.67
CA PHE A 272 -1.27 -1.39 18.28
C PHE A 272 -0.61 -2.65 17.68
N SER A 273 0.05 -3.52 18.46
CA SER A 273 0.72 -4.76 17.97
C SER A 273 -0.14 -5.69 17.12
N ASP A 274 -1.46 -5.54 17.23
CA ASP A 274 -2.49 -6.34 16.58
C ASP A 274 -3.02 -5.73 15.28
N THR A 275 -2.43 -4.61 14.86
CA THR A 275 -2.95 -3.78 13.78
C THR A 275 -2.57 -4.32 12.41
N TYR A 276 -3.49 -4.19 11.48
CA TYR A 276 -3.26 -4.47 10.07
C TYR A 276 -2.71 -3.20 9.39
N ILE A 277 -1.88 -3.36 8.36
CA ILE A 277 -1.47 -2.24 7.51
C ILE A 277 -1.94 -2.52 6.10
N GLY A 278 -2.80 -1.66 5.57
CA GLY A 278 -3.34 -1.75 4.22
C GLY A 278 -2.64 -0.82 3.25
N GLY A 279 -2.61 -1.19 1.98
CA GLY A 279 -2.18 -0.34 0.88
C GLY A 279 -3.36 0.07 0.02
N ALA A 280 -3.42 1.35 -0.34
CA ALA A 280 -4.42 1.85 -1.26
C ALA A 280 -4.24 1.22 -2.66
N MET A 281 -5.35 0.94 -3.34
CA MET A 281 -5.35 0.50 -4.73
C MET A 281 -5.51 1.70 -5.65
N LEU A 282 -4.44 2.02 -6.37
CA LEU A 282 -4.43 3.02 -7.44
C LEU A 282 -4.60 2.30 -8.78
N ARG A 283 -5.07 3.01 -9.81
CA ARG A 283 -5.30 2.38 -11.13
C ARG A 283 -4.04 2.36 -11.98
N LEU A 284 -3.78 1.26 -12.70
CA LEU A 284 -2.70 1.21 -13.69
C LEU A 284 -2.91 2.16 -14.88
N ASP A 285 -4.17 2.34 -15.32
CA ASP A 285 -4.51 3.21 -16.47
C ASP A 285 -4.57 4.70 -16.11
N LYS A 286 -4.72 5.02 -14.82
CA LYS A 286 -4.76 6.37 -14.27
C LYS A 286 -4.03 6.34 -12.92
N GLN A 287 -2.70 6.43 -12.97
CA GLN A 287 -1.83 6.17 -11.81
C GLN A 287 -2.06 7.10 -10.60
N TRP A 288 -2.76 8.22 -10.78
CA TRP A 288 -3.17 9.14 -9.71
C TRP A 288 -4.51 8.81 -9.05
N TYR A 289 -5.35 7.98 -9.68
CA TYR A 289 -6.72 7.74 -9.25
C TYR A 289 -6.75 6.65 -8.18
N GLN A 290 -7.26 6.99 -6.99
CA GLN A 290 -7.49 6.02 -5.93
C GLN A 290 -8.84 5.31 -6.12
N THR A 291 -8.78 3.99 -6.28
CA THR A 291 -10.00 3.18 -6.38
C THR A 291 -10.53 2.82 -4.99
N GLU A 292 -9.64 2.46 -4.08
CA GLU A 292 -10.01 2.09 -2.72
C GLU A 292 -8.81 2.29 -1.79
N SER A 293 -9.04 2.87 -0.60
CA SER A 293 -8.04 2.88 0.47
C SER A 293 -8.24 1.76 1.49
N GLY A 294 -9.48 1.29 1.67
CA GLY A 294 -9.94 0.24 2.57
C GLY A 294 -11.46 0.13 2.43
N ALA A 295 -12.12 -0.83 3.07
CA ALA A 295 -13.56 -1.03 2.83
C ALA A 295 -14.35 -1.43 4.07
N LEU A 296 -15.64 -1.08 4.06
CA LEU A 296 -16.64 -1.49 5.05
C LEU A 296 -17.55 -2.57 4.46
N TRP A 297 -17.85 -3.59 5.26
CA TRP A 297 -18.77 -4.65 4.89
C TRP A 297 -20.17 -4.35 5.42
N ASN A 298 -21.06 -3.92 4.53
CA ASN A 298 -22.46 -3.64 4.87
C ASN A 298 -23.38 -4.78 4.40
N GLY A 299 -23.17 -5.98 4.95
CA GLY A 299 -24.01 -7.16 4.68
C GLY A 299 -24.00 -7.61 3.22
N GLY A 300 -22.93 -7.33 2.48
CA GLY A 300 -22.82 -7.60 1.05
C GLY A 300 -22.76 -6.39 0.15
N ASN A 301 -23.19 -5.23 0.64
CA ASN A 301 -22.96 -3.97 -0.04
C ASN A 301 -21.58 -3.45 0.36
N LEU A 302 -20.57 -3.73 -0.47
CA LEU A 302 -19.21 -3.28 -0.23
C LEU A 302 -19.12 -1.75 -0.37
N ILE A 303 -18.63 -1.09 0.68
CA ILE A 303 -18.42 0.37 0.67
C ILE A 303 -16.92 0.63 0.67
N SER A 304 -16.37 0.83 -0.53
CA SER A 304 -14.99 1.26 -0.73
C SER A 304 -14.78 2.67 -0.19
N ARG A 305 -13.78 2.84 0.69
CA ARG A 305 -13.41 4.14 1.27
C ARG A 305 -12.51 4.91 0.35
N LYS A 306 -12.68 6.23 0.36
CA LYS A 306 -11.84 7.19 -0.36
C LYS A 306 -11.75 6.91 -1.88
N VAL A 307 -12.85 6.42 -2.46
CA VAL A 307 -12.95 6.15 -3.90
C VAL A 307 -12.97 7.45 -4.70
N GLY A 308 -12.28 7.46 -5.83
CA GLY A 308 -12.33 8.57 -6.78
C GLY A 308 -11.46 9.76 -6.43
N LEU A 309 -10.60 9.64 -5.41
CA LEU A 309 -9.65 10.70 -5.09
C LEU A 309 -8.60 10.84 -6.19
N ASP A 310 -8.37 12.09 -6.59
CA ASP A 310 -7.22 12.47 -7.40
C ASP A 310 -6.04 12.80 -6.49
N LEU A 311 -5.11 11.87 -6.34
CA LEU A 311 -4.01 12.01 -5.39
C LEU A 311 -2.93 13.01 -5.85
N ARG A 312 -3.10 13.64 -7.02
CA ARG A 312 -2.31 14.81 -7.43
C ARG A 312 -2.71 16.06 -6.67
N ASP A 313 -3.92 16.08 -6.11
CA ASP A 313 -4.43 17.22 -5.34
C ASP A 313 -4.06 17.11 -3.87
N LEU A 314 -3.53 18.20 -3.31
CA LEU A 314 -3.22 18.28 -1.89
C LEU A 314 -4.47 18.08 -1.02
N ASP A 315 -5.61 18.61 -1.47
CA ASP A 315 -6.89 18.47 -0.75
C ASP A 315 -7.28 16.99 -0.59
N ALA A 316 -7.07 16.19 -1.64
CA ALA A 316 -7.29 14.75 -1.62
C ALA A 316 -6.29 14.04 -0.69
N CYS A 317 -5.01 14.41 -0.73
CA CYS A 317 -3.98 13.86 0.16
C CYS A 317 -4.33 14.12 1.64
N LEU A 318 -4.70 15.35 1.98
CA LEU A 318 -5.12 15.72 3.34
C LEU A 318 -6.44 15.06 3.72
N TYR A 319 -7.37 14.86 2.77
CA TYR A 319 -8.59 14.11 3.05
C TYR A 319 -8.31 12.63 3.33
N ASN A 320 -7.25 12.06 2.74
CA ASN A 320 -6.81 10.69 2.98
C ASN A 320 -6.23 10.49 4.39
N GLU A 321 -5.77 11.56 5.05
CA GLU A 321 -5.29 11.50 6.44
C GLU A 321 -6.42 11.24 7.45
N PHE A 322 -7.67 11.59 7.13
CA PHE A 322 -8.81 11.34 8.02
C PHE A 322 -9.15 9.86 8.11
N GLU A 323 -9.29 9.38 9.34
CA GLU A 323 -9.71 8.00 9.63
C GLU A 323 -11.18 7.78 9.32
N GLU A 324 -11.44 6.69 8.63
CA GLU A 324 -12.77 6.16 8.43
C GLU A 324 -12.79 4.70 8.86
N LYS A 325 -13.92 4.27 9.41
CA LYS A 325 -14.11 2.87 9.77
C LYS A 325 -14.02 1.98 8.52
N CYS A 326 -13.13 1.00 8.59
CA CYS A 326 -12.99 -0.10 7.65
C CYS A 326 -13.13 -1.42 8.42
N ASP A 327 -13.77 -2.41 7.80
CA ASP A 327 -13.91 -3.76 8.37
C ASP A 327 -12.90 -4.74 7.78
N PHE A 328 -12.31 -4.42 6.63
CA PHE A 328 -11.22 -5.20 6.03
C PHE A 328 -10.39 -4.33 5.07
N ASN A 329 -9.24 -4.87 4.65
CA ASN A 329 -8.49 -4.41 3.50
C ASN A 329 -8.31 -5.59 2.54
N ALA A 330 -8.50 -5.35 1.25
CA ALA A 330 -8.28 -6.41 0.27
C ALA A 330 -6.81 -6.81 0.17
N TRP A 331 -6.58 -8.02 -0.32
CA TRP A 331 -5.26 -8.67 -0.28
C TRP A 331 -4.33 -8.32 -1.44
N TRP A 332 -4.63 -7.29 -2.24
CA TRP A 332 -3.65 -6.72 -3.18
C TRP A 332 -2.44 -6.11 -2.45
N TYR A 333 -2.66 -5.63 -1.21
CA TYR A 333 -1.63 -5.16 -0.29
C TYR A 333 -2.20 -5.12 1.13
N CYS A 334 -2.00 -6.18 1.90
CA CYS A 334 -2.49 -6.25 3.28
C CYS A 334 -1.49 -6.96 4.20
N THR A 335 -0.96 -6.22 5.17
CA THR A 335 -0.06 -6.75 6.19
C THR A 335 -0.83 -7.23 7.40
N ILE A 336 -0.56 -8.46 7.83
CA ILE A 336 -1.26 -9.17 8.90
C ILE A 336 -0.24 -9.67 9.93
N PRO A 337 -0.43 -9.41 11.22
CA PRO A 337 0.40 -10.00 12.28
C PRO A 337 0.35 -11.53 12.28
N MET A 338 1.50 -12.19 12.36
CA MET A 338 1.60 -13.66 12.32
C MET A 338 0.84 -14.35 13.45
N LYS A 339 0.58 -13.67 14.57
CA LYS A 339 -0.24 -14.21 15.67
C LYS A 339 -1.66 -14.60 15.25
N PHE A 340 -2.21 -13.98 14.19
CA PHE A 340 -3.51 -14.34 13.64
C PHE A 340 -3.42 -15.54 12.70
N VAL A 341 -2.27 -15.76 12.08
CA VAL A 341 -2.03 -16.90 11.19
C VAL A 341 -1.67 -18.10 12.06
N ASN A 342 -2.56 -19.09 12.17
CA ASN A 342 -2.31 -20.34 12.89
C ASN A 342 -3.19 -21.47 12.36
N GLU A 343 -2.92 -22.72 12.75
CA GLU A 343 -3.59 -23.91 12.22
C GLU A 343 -5.12 -23.89 12.39
N THR A 344 -5.64 -23.16 13.38
CA THR A 344 -7.07 -23.04 13.67
C THR A 344 -7.71 -21.78 13.12
N ASN A 345 -6.92 -20.86 12.56
CA ASN A 345 -7.37 -19.56 12.10
C ASN A 345 -6.80 -19.24 10.71
N LEU A 346 -6.86 -20.19 9.80
CA LEU A 346 -6.59 -19.94 8.38
C LEU A 346 -7.82 -19.32 7.70
N PRO A 347 -7.65 -18.65 6.55
CA PRO A 347 -8.77 -18.16 5.75
C PRO A 347 -9.77 -19.26 5.39
N LEU A 348 -11.03 -18.88 5.18
CA LEU A 348 -12.04 -19.81 4.74
C LEU A 348 -11.67 -20.48 3.41
N PRO A 349 -12.04 -21.76 3.20
CA PRO A 349 -11.79 -22.50 1.97
C PRO A 349 -12.75 -22.08 0.85
N LEU A 350 -12.79 -20.78 0.56
CA LEU A 350 -13.41 -20.21 -0.61
C LEU A 350 -12.50 -20.44 -1.82
N PHE A 351 -13.00 -20.13 -3.02
CA PHE A 351 -12.17 -20.21 -4.24
C PHE A 351 -11.59 -18.84 -4.56
N ILE A 352 -12.45 -17.82 -4.70
CA ILE A 352 -12.12 -16.42 -4.92
C ILE A 352 -13.18 -15.56 -4.23
N ARG A 353 -12.81 -14.33 -3.83
CA ARG A 353 -13.67 -13.27 -3.25
C ARG A 353 -14.21 -13.59 -1.86
N GLY A 354 -14.23 -12.60 -0.96
CA GLY A 354 -14.84 -12.71 0.37
C GLY A 354 -13.93 -13.32 1.43
N ASP A 355 -12.81 -13.92 1.01
CA ASP A 355 -11.75 -14.39 1.88
C ASP A 355 -11.05 -13.25 2.62
N ASP A 356 -10.77 -12.16 1.93
CA ASP A 356 -10.25 -10.92 2.51
C ASP A 356 -11.24 -10.26 3.46
N VAL A 357 -12.51 -10.20 3.06
CA VAL A 357 -13.62 -9.68 3.87
C VAL A 357 -13.75 -10.46 5.17
N GLU A 358 -13.91 -11.77 5.09
CA GLU A 358 -14.17 -12.60 6.26
C GLU A 358 -12.98 -12.61 7.21
N TYR A 359 -11.77 -12.73 6.69
CA TYR A 359 -10.58 -12.73 7.53
C TYR A 359 -10.37 -11.39 8.23
N GLY A 360 -10.74 -10.28 7.57
CA GLY A 360 -10.80 -8.94 8.16
C GLY A 360 -11.84 -8.86 9.27
N LEU A 361 -13.10 -9.21 8.98
CA LEU A 361 -14.19 -9.21 9.96
C LEU A 361 -13.90 -10.05 11.20
N ARG A 362 -13.21 -11.19 11.02
CA ARG A 362 -12.87 -12.10 12.11
C ARG A 362 -11.77 -11.56 13.01
N ASN A 363 -10.74 -10.92 12.45
CA ASN A 363 -9.46 -10.70 13.15
C ASN A 363 -9.06 -9.23 13.31
N MET A 364 -9.46 -8.37 12.36
CA MET A 364 -8.93 -7.02 12.26
C MET A 364 -9.64 -6.08 13.23
N LYS A 365 -8.87 -5.55 14.19
CA LYS A 365 -9.36 -4.54 15.13
C LYS A 365 -9.07 -3.11 14.66
N ASN A 366 -7.88 -2.90 14.12
CA ASN A 366 -7.38 -1.63 13.63
C ASN A 366 -6.77 -1.85 12.24
N LEU A 367 -6.89 -0.84 11.38
CA LEU A 367 -6.29 -0.80 10.06
C LEU A 367 -5.57 0.54 9.86
N ILE A 368 -4.26 0.49 9.65
CA ILE A 368 -3.46 1.66 9.28
C ILE A 368 -3.48 1.79 7.77
N LEU A 369 -3.96 2.95 7.31
CA LEU A 369 -3.96 3.39 5.91
C LEU A 369 -3.22 4.72 5.84
N MET A 370 -2.25 4.83 4.94
CA MET A 370 -1.34 5.98 4.89
C MET A 370 -1.11 6.45 3.46
N ASN A 371 -0.92 7.77 3.32
CA ASN A 371 -0.39 8.30 2.07
C ASN A 371 0.99 7.69 1.78
N GLY A 372 1.21 7.37 0.51
CA GLY A 372 2.45 6.75 0.03
C GLY A 372 2.59 5.24 0.29
N ILE A 373 1.59 4.56 0.87
CA ILE A 373 1.50 3.10 0.88
C ILE A 373 0.41 2.66 -0.08
N CYS A 374 0.82 2.18 -1.25
CA CYS A 374 -0.09 1.74 -2.30
C CYS A 374 0.51 0.68 -3.22
N VAL A 375 -0.37 0.15 -4.07
CA VAL A 375 -0.05 -0.57 -5.29
C VAL A 375 -0.85 0.00 -6.46
N TRP A 376 -0.34 -0.13 -7.68
CA TRP A 376 -1.14 0.10 -8.88
C TRP A 376 -1.66 -1.22 -9.42
N HIS A 377 -2.95 -1.28 -9.69
CA HIS A 377 -3.63 -2.49 -10.11
C HIS A 377 -4.56 -2.22 -11.30
N GLU A 378 -4.86 -3.26 -12.07
CA GLU A 378 -5.77 -3.16 -13.21
C GLU A 378 -7.21 -2.84 -12.73
N PRO A 379 -7.91 -1.91 -13.39
CA PRO A 379 -9.28 -1.55 -13.02
C PRO A 379 -10.25 -2.74 -12.98
N PHE A 380 -11.15 -2.76 -12.00
CA PHE A 380 -12.10 -3.87 -11.82
C PHE A 380 -13.07 -4.03 -12.99
N GLU A 381 -13.37 -2.95 -13.72
CA GLU A 381 -14.29 -2.92 -14.85
C GLU A 381 -13.82 -3.84 -15.99
N TYR A 382 -12.51 -4.08 -16.11
CA TYR A 382 -11.92 -4.98 -17.10
C TYR A 382 -11.91 -6.46 -16.66
N LYS A 383 -12.02 -6.72 -15.35
CA LYS A 383 -11.97 -8.08 -14.78
C LYS A 383 -13.34 -8.72 -14.56
N PHE A 384 -14.44 -8.01 -14.82
CA PHE A 384 -15.76 -8.50 -14.45
C PHE A 384 -16.23 -9.65 -15.35
N SER A 385 -16.08 -10.88 -14.85
CA SER A 385 -16.80 -12.03 -15.40
C SER A 385 -18.08 -12.24 -14.61
N SER A 386 -19.19 -12.40 -15.31
CA SER A 386 -20.48 -12.82 -14.74
C SER A 386 -20.44 -14.14 -13.95
N SER A 387 -19.47 -15.03 -14.20
CA SER A 387 -19.24 -16.23 -13.36
C SER A 387 -18.72 -15.87 -11.97
N MET A 388 -18.07 -14.71 -11.82
CA MET A 388 -17.64 -14.15 -10.54
C MET A 388 -18.83 -13.83 -9.64
N TYR A 389 -19.99 -13.48 -10.20
CA TYR A 389 -21.19 -13.18 -9.42
C TYR A 389 -21.63 -14.37 -8.58
N TYR A 390 -21.49 -15.61 -9.08
CA TYR A 390 -21.79 -16.81 -8.28
C TYR A 390 -20.96 -16.85 -7.00
N TYR A 391 -19.65 -16.62 -7.10
CA TYR A 391 -18.77 -16.61 -5.93
C TYR A 391 -19.08 -15.44 -5.01
N ILE A 392 -19.25 -14.22 -5.54
CA ILE A 392 -19.61 -13.03 -4.74
C ILE A 392 -20.91 -13.29 -3.96
N PHE A 393 -21.95 -13.77 -4.66
CA PHE A 393 -23.26 -14.01 -4.06
C PHE A 393 -23.21 -15.12 -3.02
N ARG A 394 -22.60 -16.28 -3.34
CA ARG A 394 -22.45 -17.42 -2.41
C ARG A 394 -21.62 -17.04 -1.18
N ASN A 395 -20.45 -16.44 -1.39
CA ASN A 395 -19.51 -16.17 -0.31
C ASN A 395 -20.04 -15.09 0.62
N ARG A 396 -20.70 -14.06 0.09
CA ARG A 396 -21.44 -13.10 0.92
C ARG A 396 -22.43 -13.76 1.88
N LEU A 397 -23.18 -14.77 1.43
CA LEU A 397 -24.12 -15.48 2.32
C LEU A 397 -23.38 -16.25 3.41
N ILE A 398 -22.22 -16.83 3.08
CA ILE A 398 -21.35 -17.51 4.03
C ILE A 398 -20.82 -16.50 5.06
N ASP A 399 -20.25 -15.39 4.61
CA ASP A 399 -19.67 -14.34 5.46
C ASP A 399 -20.74 -13.76 6.41
N ASN A 400 -21.91 -13.41 5.86
CA ASN A 400 -23.03 -12.90 6.66
C ASN A 400 -23.51 -13.93 7.69
N ALA A 401 -23.57 -15.21 7.32
CA ALA A 401 -24.02 -16.26 8.25
C ALA A 401 -23.02 -16.50 9.39
N ILE A 402 -21.72 -16.50 9.09
CA ILE A 402 -20.65 -16.70 10.09
C ILE A 402 -20.59 -15.53 11.07
N HIS A 403 -20.83 -14.30 10.59
CA HIS A 403 -20.79 -13.09 11.40
C HIS A 403 -22.16 -12.65 11.95
N GLU A 404 -23.18 -13.51 11.85
CA GLU A 404 -24.54 -13.24 12.33
C GLU A 404 -25.13 -11.91 11.81
N ILE A 405 -24.73 -11.51 10.60
CA ILE A 405 -25.20 -10.27 9.97
C ILE A 405 -26.63 -10.51 9.44
N PRO A 406 -27.62 -9.70 9.86
CA PRO A 406 -29.00 -9.90 9.45
C PRO A 406 -29.16 -9.87 7.93
N TYR A 407 -29.69 -10.96 7.38
CA TYR A 407 -29.99 -11.08 5.96
C TYR A 407 -31.32 -11.80 5.77
N SER A 408 -32.35 -11.05 5.37
CA SER A 408 -33.71 -11.56 5.31
C SER A 408 -33.96 -12.42 4.06
N TYR A 409 -34.87 -13.38 4.19
CA TYR A 409 -35.37 -14.17 3.05
C TYR A 409 -35.88 -13.29 1.89
N LYS A 410 -36.51 -12.15 2.22
CA LYS A 410 -36.99 -11.19 1.21
C LYS A 410 -35.83 -10.53 0.46
N GLN A 411 -34.76 -10.12 1.15
CA GLN A 411 -33.55 -9.58 0.51
C GLN A 411 -32.90 -10.61 -0.40
N PHE A 412 -32.70 -11.83 0.10
CA PHE A 412 -32.19 -12.96 -0.69
C PHE A 412 -32.94 -13.15 -2.00
N LEU A 413 -34.27 -13.26 -1.93
CA LEU A 413 -35.09 -13.47 -3.12
C LEU A 413 -35.04 -12.29 -4.08
N THR A 414 -34.96 -11.07 -3.56
CA THR A 414 -34.92 -9.85 -4.39
C THR A 414 -33.64 -9.82 -5.20
N GLU A 415 -32.49 -9.97 -4.55
CA GLU A 415 -31.18 -9.91 -5.21
C GLU A 415 -30.96 -11.09 -6.16
N LEU A 416 -31.41 -12.30 -5.77
CA LEU A 416 -31.35 -13.47 -6.65
C LEU A 416 -32.20 -13.26 -7.91
N LYS A 417 -33.42 -12.72 -7.77
CA LYS A 417 -34.30 -12.42 -8.91
C LYS A 417 -33.69 -11.36 -9.82
N GLU A 418 -33.20 -10.25 -9.27
CA GLU A 418 -32.58 -9.17 -10.03
C GLU A 418 -31.41 -9.69 -10.88
N TRP A 419 -30.53 -10.49 -10.27
CA TRP A 419 -29.44 -11.12 -11.00
C TRP A 419 -29.93 -12.08 -12.07
N PHE A 420 -30.83 -13.01 -11.71
CA PHE A 420 -31.32 -14.03 -12.64
C PHE A 420 -32.00 -13.41 -13.85
N VAL A 421 -32.85 -12.40 -13.61
CA VAL A 421 -33.55 -11.64 -14.65
C VAL A 421 -32.55 -10.89 -15.54
N ARG A 422 -31.53 -10.22 -14.97
CA ARG A 422 -30.48 -9.56 -15.74
C ARG A 422 -29.72 -10.53 -16.66
N GLU A 423 -29.31 -11.68 -16.16
CA GLU A 423 -28.61 -12.68 -16.99
C GLU A 423 -29.53 -13.29 -18.05
N LEU A 424 -30.84 -13.44 -17.75
CA LEU A 424 -31.83 -13.90 -18.72
C LEU A 424 -32.02 -12.91 -19.88
N PHE A 425 -32.22 -11.63 -19.59
CA PHE A 425 -32.39 -10.58 -20.60
C PHE A 425 -31.13 -10.31 -21.43
N THR A 426 -29.96 -10.68 -20.91
CA THR A 426 -28.68 -10.58 -21.64
C THR A 426 -28.30 -11.89 -22.34
N TYR A 427 -29.22 -12.85 -22.45
CA TYR A 427 -29.05 -14.15 -23.13
C TYR A 427 -27.92 -15.01 -22.54
N ARG A 428 -27.59 -14.82 -21.26
CA ARG A 428 -26.50 -15.51 -20.55
C ARG A 428 -26.99 -16.76 -19.82
N PHE A 429 -27.72 -17.64 -20.51
CA PHE A 429 -28.42 -18.79 -19.92
C PHE A 429 -27.51 -19.77 -19.17
N LYS A 430 -26.26 -19.99 -19.63
CA LYS A 430 -25.28 -20.82 -18.92
C LYS A 430 -24.95 -20.29 -17.51
N LYS A 431 -25.25 -19.03 -17.23
CA LYS A 431 -24.95 -18.37 -15.96
C LYS A 431 -26.15 -18.42 -15.02
N CYS A 432 -27.36 -18.33 -15.59
CA CYS A 432 -28.60 -18.66 -14.92
C CYS A 432 -28.57 -20.08 -14.33
N THR A 433 -27.92 -21.06 -14.98
CA THR A 433 -27.80 -22.42 -14.42
C THR A 433 -26.77 -22.54 -13.30
N ILE A 434 -25.70 -21.73 -13.32
CA ILE A 434 -24.71 -21.67 -12.24
C ILE A 434 -25.36 -21.15 -10.95
N ALA A 435 -26.35 -20.25 -11.06
CA ALA A 435 -27.15 -19.74 -9.94
C ALA A 435 -27.77 -20.82 -9.05
N PHE A 436 -27.96 -22.04 -9.58
CA PHE A 436 -28.60 -23.15 -8.89
C PHE A 436 -27.65 -24.32 -8.60
N ARG A 437 -26.35 -24.17 -8.90
CA ARG A 437 -25.34 -25.17 -8.57
C ARG A 437 -24.78 -24.92 -7.17
N TRP A 438 -25.63 -25.08 -6.16
CA TRP A 438 -25.22 -25.03 -4.74
C TRP A 438 -24.89 -26.45 -4.29
N GLY A 439 -23.62 -26.84 -4.43
CA GLY A 439 -23.15 -28.16 -4.01
C GLY A 439 -23.23 -29.22 -5.11
N LYS A 440 -22.10 -29.44 -5.76
CA LYS A 440 -21.67 -30.74 -6.27
C LYS A 440 -20.17 -30.87 -6.03
#